data_AF-X0YKE5-F1
#
_entry.id   AF-X0YKE5-F1
#
_cell.length_a   1.000
_cell.length_b   1.000
_cell.length_c   1.000
_cell.angle_alpha   90.00
_cell.angle_beta   90.00
_cell.angle_gamma   90.00
#
_symmetry.space_group_name_H-M   'P 1'
#
loop_
_entity.id
_entity.type
_entity.pdbx_description
1 polymer ?
#
loop_
_entity_poly.entity_id
_entity_poly.type
_entity_poly.pdbx_seq_one_letter_code
_entity_poly.pdbx_strand_id
1 'polypeptide(L)'
;MKKITLWLLVLTVILSTFSAFMVAQADDSDYEIVMVVKLEGVAWFDNMRLGIQDFAKDTGVNAYQIGAETADPASQVALIEDLIA
;
A
#
# COMPACT_ATOMS: atom_id res chain seq x y z
N MET A 1 25.71 26.07 37.41
CA MET A 1 24.57 26.44 36.54
C MET A 1 24.86 26.13 35.07
N LYS A 2 25.87 26.73 34.41
CA LYS A 2 26.18 26.51 32.98
C LYS A 2 26.33 25.04 32.55
N LYS A 3 26.97 24.18 33.38
CA LYS A 3 27.10 22.74 33.11
C LYS A 3 25.76 22.00 33.17
N ILE A 4 24.89 22.35 34.12
CA ILE A 4 23.56 21.75 34.26
C ILE A 4 22.67 22.20 33.09
N THR A 5 22.76 23.48 32.69
CA THR A 5 22.09 24.00 31.50
C THR A 5 22.56 23.30 30.22
N LEU A 6 23.86 22.99 30.10
CA LEU A 6 24.42 22.24 28.98
C LEU A 6 23.88 20.80 28.93
N TRP A 7 23.82 20.10 30.07
CA TRP A 7 23.25 18.75 30.14
C TRP A 7 21.74 18.72 29.83
N LEU A 8 20.99 19.74 30.25
CA LEU A 8 19.57 19.89 29.93
C LEU A 8 19.34 20.12 28.43
N LEU A 9 20.23 20.87 27.77
CA LEU A 9 20.16 21.17 26.35
C LEU A 9 20.51 19.93 25.50
N VAL A 10 21.51 19.16 25.93
CA VAL A 10 21.84 17.85 25.31
C VAL A 10 20.68 16.88 25.46
N LEU A 11 20.05 16.81 26.64
CA LEU A 11 18.90 15.93 26.87
C LEU A 11 17.69 16.31 26.00
N THR A 12 17.44 17.61 25.80
CA THR A 12 16.34 18.07 24.92
C THR A 12 16.62 17.80 23.44
N VAL A 13 17.87 17.91 22.99
CA VAL A 13 18.25 17.51 21.62
C VAL A 13 18.08 16.00 21.43
N ILE A 14 18.49 15.18 22.40
CA ILE A 14 18.32 13.72 22.35
C ILE A 14 16.83 13.36 22.33
N LEU A 15 16.02 13.99 23.18
CA LEU A 15 14.59 13.71 23.28
C LEU A 15 13.83 14.13 21.99
N SER A 16 14.22 15.24 21.37
CA SER A 16 13.64 15.68 20.09
C SER A 16 14.05 14.79 18.91
N THR A 17 15.26 14.24 18.91
CA THR A 17 15.65 13.22 17.91
C THR A 17 14.95 11.87 18.12
N PHE A 18 14.58 11.53 19.35
CA PHE A 18 13.87 10.27 19.65
C PHE A 18 12.40 10.32 19.21
N SER A 19 11.76 11.48 19.29
CA SER A 19 10.38 11.67 18.79
C SER A 19 10.25 11.52 17.28
N ALA A 20 11.30 11.81 16.50
CA ALA A 20 11.30 11.63 15.05
C ALA A 20 11.40 10.16 14.60
N PHE A 21 11.85 9.25 15.48
CA PHE A 21 11.97 7.81 15.17
C PHE A 21 10.73 6.98 15.59
N MET A 22 9.78 7.57 16.31
CA MET A 22 8.60 6.87 16.84
C MET A 22 7.31 7.11 16.03
N VAL A 23 7.40 7.81 14.89
CA VAL A 23 6.33 7.77 13.90
C VAL A 23 6.56 6.50 13.08
N ALA A 24 5.97 5.40 13.53
CA ALA A 24 5.73 4.26 12.66
C ALA A 24 4.72 4.73 11.59
N GLN A 25 5.25 5.33 10.53
CA GLN A 25 4.49 5.59 9.33
C GLN A 25 4.22 4.21 8.74
N ALA A 26 2.95 3.80 8.71
CA ALA A 26 2.56 2.61 7.96
C ALA A 26 3.16 2.77 6.55
N ASP A 27 3.99 1.82 6.16
CA ASP A 27 4.60 1.84 4.84
C ASP A 27 3.47 1.44 3.88
N ASP A 28 3.16 2.27 2.88
CA ASP A 28 2.10 1.93 1.93
C ASP A 28 2.39 0.58 1.23
N SER A 29 3.65 0.14 1.18
CA SER A 29 4.04 -1.18 0.70
C SER A 29 3.60 -2.37 1.58
N ASP A 30 3.08 -2.12 2.79
CA ASP A 30 2.52 -3.15 3.67
C ASP A 30 1.17 -3.71 3.13
N TYR A 31 0.55 -3.03 2.16
CA TYR A 31 -0.74 -3.43 1.58
C TYR A 31 -0.58 -4.27 0.30
N GLU A 32 -1.41 -5.32 0.20
CA GLU A 32 -1.72 -6.00 -1.06
C GLU A 32 -3.15 -5.67 -1.47
N ILE A 33 -3.33 -5.18 -2.71
CA ILE A 33 -4.62 -4.73 -3.22
C ILE A 33 -4.90 -5.37 -4.57
N VAL A 34 -5.91 -6.21 -4.63
CA VAL A 34 -6.29 -6.90 -5.88
C VAL A 34 -7.56 -6.30 -6.46
N MET A 35 -7.46 -5.78 -7.68
CA MET A 35 -8.59 -5.28 -8.46
C MET A 35 -9.24 -6.42 -9.24
N VAL A 36 -10.36 -6.93 -8.74
CA VAL A 36 -11.14 -7.99 -9.40
C VAL A 36 -12.14 -7.38 -10.39
N VAL A 37 -11.86 -7.49 -11.69
CA VAL A 37 -12.73 -6.99 -12.77
C VAL A 37 -13.71 -8.05 -13.26
N LYS A 38 -14.68 -7.63 -14.09
CA LYS A 38 -15.73 -8.54 -14.60
C LYS A 38 -15.19 -9.61 -15.53
N LEU A 39 -14.28 -9.23 -16.43
CA LEU A 39 -13.60 -10.12 -17.36
C LEU A 39 -12.30 -9.46 -17.85
N GLU A 40 -11.45 -10.25 -18.47
CA GLU A 40 -10.24 -9.78 -19.15
C GLU A 40 -10.40 -9.67 -20.66
N GLY A 41 -9.51 -8.93 -21.32
CA GLY A 41 -9.41 -8.89 -22.79
C GLY A 41 -10.39 -7.93 -23.48
N VAL A 42 -10.96 -6.97 -22.75
CA VAL A 42 -11.76 -5.88 -23.34
C VAL A 42 -11.15 -4.52 -23.02
N ALA A 43 -11.23 -3.61 -23.99
CA ALA A 43 -10.56 -2.30 -23.94
C ALA A 43 -10.83 -1.49 -22.66
N TRP A 44 -12.00 -1.65 -22.05
CA TRP A 44 -12.32 -0.99 -20.78
C TRP A 44 -11.41 -1.46 -19.63
N PHE A 45 -11.26 -2.78 -19.47
CA PHE A 45 -10.44 -3.36 -18.39
C PHE A 45 -8.96 -3.39 -18.72
N ASP A 46 -8.59 -3.35 -20.00
CA ASP A 46 -7.20 -3.14 -20.42
C ASP A 46 -6.72 -1.73 -20.05
N ASN A 47 -7.56 -0.70 -20.26
CA ASN A 47 -7.25 0.67 -19.83
C ASN A 47 -7.23 0.79 -18.30
N MET A 48 -8.13 0.10 -17.59
CA MET A 48 -8.12 0.07 -16.12
C MET A 48 -6.80 -0.49 -15.57
N ARG A 49 -6.29 -1.56 -16.18
CA ARG A 49 -5.01 -2.17 -15.79
C ARG A 49 -3.85 -1.18 -15.81
N LEU A 50 -3.80 -0.28 -16.80
CA LEU A 50 -2.76 0.75 -16.86
C LEU A 50 -2.78 1.63 -15.62
N GLY A 51 -3.97 2.06 -15.18
CA GLY A 51 -4.11 2.86 -13.95
C GLY A 51 -3.69 2.09 -12.68
N ILE A 52 -3.98 0.79 -12.60
CA ILE A 52 -3.53 -0.04 -11.47
C ILE A 52 -2.01 -0.21 -11.47
N GLN A 53 -1.39 -0.36 -12.64
CA GLN A 53 0.07 -0.43 -12.77
C GLN A 53 0.75 0.89 -12.39
N ASP A 54 0.19 2.02 -12.83
CA ASP A 54 0.69 3.34 -12.45
C ASP A 54 0.55 3.56 -10.93
N PHE A 55 -0.57 3.16 -10.33
CA PHE A 55 -0.77 3.21 -8.88
C PHE A 55 0.27 2.37 -8.11
N ALA A 56 0.51 1.12 -8.53
CA ALA A 56 1.50 0.25 -7.89
C ALA A 56 2.90 0.86 -7.97
N LYS A 57 3.24 1.45 -9.12
CA LYS A 57 4.53 2.12 -9.34
C LYS A 57 4.70 3.38 -8.48
N ASP A 58 3.66 4.20 -8.37
CA ASP A 58 3.73 5.49 -7.70
C ASP A 58 3.70 5.36 -6.17
N THR A 59 3.07 4.31 -5.65
CA THR A 59 2.86 4.09 -4.20
C THR A 59 3.76 3.01 -3.61
N GLY A 60 4.24 2.06 -4.42
CA GLY A 60 4.95 0.87 -3.93
C GLY A 60 4.03 -0.19 -3.32
N VAL A 61 2.71 0.02 -3.30
CA VAL A 61 1.71 -0.98 -2.90
C VAL A 61 1.76 -2.17 -3.86
N ASN A 62 1.65 -3.40 -3.34
CA ASN A 62 1.46 -4.58 -4.19
C ASN A 62 0.04 -4.58 -4.77
N ALA A 63 -0.17 -3.84 -5.86
CA ALA A 63 -1.46 -3.71 -6.52
C ALA A 63 -1.47 -4.33 -7.92
N TYR A 64 -2.49 -5.15 -8.21
CA TYR A 64 -2.65 -5.79 -9.52
C TYR A 64 -4.12 -6.03 -9.86
N GLN A 65 -4.38 -6.29 -11.14
CA GLN A 65 -5.72 -6.58 -11.65
C GLN A 65 -5.83 -8.04 -12.08
N ILE A 66 -6.94 -8.68 -11.69
CA ILE A 66 -7.34 -10.01 -12.17
C ILE A 66 -8.79 -9.99 -12.65
N GLY A 67 -9.13 -10.89 -13.58
CA GLY A 67 -10.49 -11.12 -14.01
C GLY A 67 -10.62 -12.48 -14.67
N ALA A 68 -11.86 -12.97 -14.75
CA ALA A 68 -12.16 -14.21 -15.45
C ALA A 68 -12.12 -14.03 -16.99
N GLU A 69 -12.10 -15.13 -17.74
CA GLU A 69 -12.19 -15.08 -19.21
C GLU A 69 -13.57 -14.61 -19.68
N THR A 70 -14.62 -14.94 -18.93
CA THR A 70 -16.01 -14.57 -19.22
C THR A 70 -16.65 -13.85 -18.05
N ALA A 71 -17.65 -13.01 -18.32
CA ALA A 71 -18.43 -12.31 -17.30
C ALA A 71 -19.46 -13.22 -16.60
N ASP A 72 -19.00 -14.32 -16.03
CA ASP A 72 -19.79 -15.26 -15.26
C ASP A 72 -19.63 -14.98 -13.75
N PRO A 73 -20.73 -14.83 -12.98
CA PRO A 73 -20.65 -14.54 -11.55
C PRO A 73 -19.96 -15.63 -10.73
N ALA A 74 -20.16 -16.92 -11.05
CA ALA A 74 -19.55 -18.00 -10.27
C ALA A 74 -18.02 -18.01 -10.42
N SER A 75 -17.54 -17.72 -11.63
CA SER A 75 -16.12 -17.55 -11.93
C SER A 75 -15.51 -16.39 -11.12
N GLN A 76 -16.22 -15.27 -11.00
CA GLN A 76 -15.74 -14.14 -10.19
C GLN A 76 -15.76 -14.46 -8.69
N VAL A 77 -16.77 -15.19 -8.20
CA VAL A 77 -16.83 -15.66 -6.81
C VAL A 77 -15.63 -16.55 -6.49
N ALA A 78 -15.33 -17.53 -7.35
CA ALA A 78 -14.18 -18.42 -7.17
C ALA A 78 -12.85 -17.64 -7.10
N LEU A 79 -12.66 -16.63 -7.96
CA LEU A 79 -11.48 -15.76 -7.88
C LEU A 79 -11.39 -15.00 -6.56
N ILE A 80 -12.51 -14.48 -6.05
CA ILE A 80 -12.52 -13.75 -4.77
C ILE A 80 -12.26 -14.71 -3.61
N GLU A 81 -12.81 -15.92 -3.64
CA GLU A 81 -12.55 -16.97 -2.64
C GLU A 81 -11.06 -17.35 -2.61
N ASP A 82 -10.44 -17.53 -3.77
CA ASP A 82 -9.00 -17.82 -3.89
C ASP A 82 -8.11 -16.69 -3.35
N LEU A 83 -8.54 -15.43 -3.47
CA LEU A 83 -7.83 -14.27 -2.93
C LEU A 83 -7.97 -14.10 -1.41
N ILE A 84 -9.01 -14.69 -0.81
CA ILE A 84 -9.25 -14.64 0.64
C ILE A 84 -8.54 -15.78 1.37
N ALA A 85 -8.36 -16.93 0.71
CA ALA A 85 -7.81 -18.16 1.27
C ALA A 85 -6.33 -18.04 1.67
#